data_AF-A0A968K720-F1
#
_entry.id   AF-A0A968K720-F1
#
_cell.length_a   1.000
_cell.length_b   1.000
_cell.length_c   1.000
_cell.angle_alpha   90.00
_cell.angle_beta   90.00
_cell.angle_gamma   90.00
#
_symmetry.space_group_name_H-M   'P 1'
#
loop_
_entity.id
_entity.type
_entity.pdbx_description
1 polymer ?
#
loop_
_entity_poly.entity_id
_entity_poly.type
_entity_poly.pdbx_seq_one_letter_code
_entity_poly.pdbx_strand_id
1 'polypeptide(L)' 'IVNVQRGGPSTGLPTGVSQGDVMQARWGTHGDHAIIAITASNNQDIVSTTIDAFNFA' A
#
# COMPACT_ATOMS: atom_id res chain seq x y z
N ILE A 1 8.34 -1.76 -0.42
CA ILE A 1 7.35 -2.82 -0.10
C ILE A 1 6.12 -2.58 -0.97
N VAL A 2 5.50 -3.63 -1.53
CA VAL A 2 4.25 -3.50 -2.30
C VAL A 2 3.11 -4.16 -1.52
N ASN A 3 2.05 -3.41 -1.25
CA ASN A 3 0.82 -3.90 -0.61
C ASN A 3 -0.32 -3.99 -1.64
N VAL A 4 -0.61 -5.19 -2.13
CA VAL A 4 -1.77 -5.45 -3.01
C VAL A 4 -2.99 -5.67 -2.12
N GLN A 5 -3.78 -4.61 -1.94
CA GLN A 5 -4.87 -4.59 -0.96
C GLN A 5 -6.04 -5.49 -1.37
N ARG A 6 -6.59 -6.20 -0.38
CA ARG A 6 -7.74 -7.11 -0.51
C ARG A 6 -8.72 -6.88 0.64
N GLY A 7 -9.89 -7.52 0.62
CA GLY A 7 -10.85 -7.43 1.73
C GLY A 7 -10.29 -8.06 3.00
N GLY A 8 -10.27 -7.31 4.10
CA GLY A 8 -9.99 -7.78 5.47
C GLY A 8 -11.24 -7.70 6.38
N PRO A 9 -11.10 -7.83 7.72
CA PRO A 9 -9.88 -8.12 8.49
C PRO A 9 -9.53 -9.63 8.53
N SER A 10 -8.32 -9.95 9.01
CA SER A 10 -7.81 -11.34 9.11
C SER A 10 -7.83 -12.06 7.74
N THR A 11 -8.41 -13.27 7.65
CA THR A 11 -8.57 -13.99 6.39
C THR A 11 -9.30 -13.16 5.34
N GLY A 12 -10.32 -12.42 5.78
CA GLY A 12 -11.09 -11.50 4.95
C GLY A 12 -11.67 -12.16 3.69
N LEU A 13 -11.56 -11.46 2.56
CA LEU A 13 -11.95 -11.90 1.22
C LEU A 13 -10.68 -12.03 0.37
N PRO A 14 -10.08 -13.24 0.26
CA PRO A 14 -8.81 -13.41 -0.42
C PRO A 14 -8.78 -12.96 -1.88
N THR A 15 -9.94 -13.04 -2.55
CA THR A 15 -10.13 -12.68 -3.96
C THR A 15 -10.97 -11.41 -4.14
N GLY A 16 -11.43 -10.80 -3.05
CA GLY A 16 -12.21 -9.56 -3.08
C GLY A 16 -11.29 -8.35 -2.93
N VAL A 17 -11.45 -7.35 -3.80
CA VAL A 17 -10.68 -6.09 -3.72
C VAL A 17 -11.15 -5.23 -2.55
N SER A 18 -10.23 -4.49 -1.93
CA SER A 18 -10.55 -3.43 -0.97
C SER A 18 -9.42 -2.40 -0.91
N GLN A 19 -9.66 -1.30 -0.19
CA GLN A 19 -8.69 -0.22 0.03
C GLN A 19 -8.52 0.10 1.52
N GLY A 20 -8.77 -0.88 2.40
CA GLY A 20 -8.82 -0.69 3.85
C GLY A 20 -7.47 -0.53 4.55
N ASP A 21 -6.35 -0.86 3.89
CA ASP A 21 -5.05 -1.00 4.56
C ASP A 21 -4.22 0.30 4.56
N VAL A 22 -4.75 1.42 4.02
CA VAL A 22 -4.03 2.70 3.90
C VAL A 22 -3.51 3.21 5.24
N MET A 23 -4.35 3.17 6.28
CA MET A 23 -3.96 3.64 7.61
C MET A 23 -2.87 2.74 8.21
N GLN A 24 -2.99 1.42 8.07
CA GLN A 24 -2.00 0.48 8.56
C GLN A 24 -0.66 0.61 7.82
N ALA A 25 -0.68 0.85 6.51
CA ALA A 25 0.53 1.06 5.72
C ALA A 25 1.31 2.33 6.15
N ARG A 26 0.62 3.37 6.63
CA ARG A 26 1.25 4.64 7.02
C ARG A 26 1.62 4.73 8.50
N TRP A 27 0.84 4.11 9.39
CA TRP A 27 0.95 4.27 10.86
C TRP A 27 0.96 2.94 11.64
N GLY A 28 1.06 1.79 10.98
CA GLY A 28 0.92 0.48 11.63
C GLY A 28 2.07 0.07 12.55
N THR A 29 3.18 0.82 12.57
CA THR A 29 4.35 0.49 13.40
C THR A 29 4.45 1.41 14.63
N HIS A 30 5.06 0.91 15.71
CA HIS A 30 5.22 1.67 16.94
C HIS A 30 6.37 2.68 16.84
N GLY A 31 6.24 3.79 17.57
CA GLY A 31 7.26 4.84 17.64
C GLY A 31 7.18 5.83 16.48
N ASP A 32 7.92 6.92 16.60
CA ASP A 32 7.96 7.97 15.57
C ASP A 32 8.93 7.57 14.47
N HIS A 33 8.43 7.52 13.24
CA HIS A 33 9.21 7.17 12.06
C HIS A 33 8.55 7.80 10.82
N ALA A 34 9.39 8.22 9.87
CA ALA A 34 8.91 8.67 8.58
C ALA A 34 8.72 7.47 7.65
N ILE A 35 7.54 7.36 7.04
CA ILE A 35 7.22 6.38 5.99
C ILE A 35 6.71 7.15 4.78
N ILE A 36 7.12 6.71 3.59
CA ILE A 36 6.53 7.15 2.33
C ILE A 36 5.53 6.08 1.91
N ALA A 37 4.25 6.45 1.84
CA ALA A 37 3.18 5.58 1.36
C ALA A 37 2.52 6.25 0.14
N ILE A 38 2.61 5.60 -1.01
CA ILE A 38 2.06 6.07 -2.29
C ILE A 38 1.14 5.00 -2.87
N THR A 39 0.16 5.41 -3.68
CA THR A 39 -0.83 4.51 -4.29
C THR A 39 -0.96 4.78 -5.78
N ALA A 40 -1.27 3.73 -6.54
CA ALA A 40 -1.52 3.79 -7.98
C ALA A 40 -3.01 3.56 -8.24
N SER A 41 -3.58 4.23 -9.25
CA SER A 41 -5.01 4.15 -9.56
C SER A 41 -5.31 3.38 -10.85
N ASN A 42 -4.32 3.26 -11.75
CA ASN A 42 -4.46 2.53 -13.01
C ASN A 42 -3.16 1.77 -13.37
N ASN A 43 -3.19 0.97 -14.44
CA ASN A 43 -2.05 0.15 -14.86
C ASN A 43 -0.81 0.94 -15.28
N GLN A 44 -0.98 2.13 -15.86
CA GLN A 44 0.14 2.99 -16.23
C GLN A 44 0.77 3.61 -14.97
N ASP A 45 -0.06 4.03 -14.00
CA ASP A 45 0.41 4.55 -12.71
C ASP A 45 1.23 3.53 -11.95
N ILE A 46 0.92 2.23 -12.04
CA ILE A 46 1.69 1.18 -11.34
C ILE A 46 3.16 1.25 -11.74
N VAL A 47 3.46 1.46 -13.03
CA VAL A 47 4.84 1.54 -13.51
C VAL A 47 5.54 2.79 -13.00
N SER A 48 4.93 3.97 -13.16
CA SER A 48 5.53 5.23 -12.70
C SER A 48 5.70 5.26 -11.19
N THR A 49 4.67 4.88 -10.43
CA THR A 49 4.69 4.82 -8.96
C THR A 49 5.73 3.82 -8.45
N THR A 50 5.94 2.70 -9.16
CA THR A 50 6.99 1.76 -8.80
C THR A 50 8.38 2.37 -8.99
N ILE A 51 8.61 3.10 -10.08
CA ILE A 51 9.88 3.82 -10.33
C ILE A 51 10.09 4.87 -9.24
N ASP A 52 9.07 5.67 -8.91
CA ASP A 52 9.14 6.67 -7.85
C ASP A 52 9.43 6.03 -6.49
N ALA A 53 8.81 4.89 -6.18
CA ALA A 53 9.06 4.15 -4.94
C ALA A 53 10.53 3.72 -4.79
N PHE A 54 11.17 3.31 -5.89
CA PHE A 54 12.60 2.97 -5.89
C PHE A 54 13.48 4.21 -5.76
N ASN A 55 13.10 5.34 -6.36
CA ASN A 55 13.86 6.58 -6.25
C ASN A 55 13.76 7.23 -4.86
N PHE A 56 12.66 7.00 -4.13
CA PHE A 56 12.46 7.49 -2.77
C PHE A 56 13.05 6.58 -1.68
N ALA A 57 13.50 5.37 -2.02
CA ALA A 57 14.06 4.39 -1.09
C ALA A 57 15.47 4.76 -0.64
#